data_AF-A0A946AT62-F1
#
_entry.id   AF-A0A946AT62-F1
#
_cell.length_a   1.000
_cell.length_b   1.000
_cell.length_c   1.000
_cell.angle_alpha   90.00
_cell.angle_beta   90.00
_cell.angle_gamma   90.00
#
_symmetry.space_group_name_H-M   'P 1'
#
loop_
_entity.id
_entity.type
_entity.pdbx_description
1 polymer ?
#
loop_
_entity_poly.entity_id
_entity_poly.type
_entity_poly.pdbx_seq_one_letter_code
_entity_poly.pdbx_strand_id
1 'polypeptide(L)' 'DVVKTADWIIDIGPEGGDGGGQVVALGTPEDIIKNEASITGAYLKTLMDRQAERKRKSRGISGS' A
#
# COMPACT_ATOMS: atom_id res chain seq x y z
N ASP A 1 -8.75 -1.67 -5.13
CA ASP A 1 -8.85 -0.24 -5.46
C ASP A 1 -9.23 0.69 -4.32
N VAL A 2 -9.68 0.21 -3.16
CA VAL A 2 -10.07 1.08 -2.02
C VAL A 2 -8.89 1.69 -1.24
N VAL A 3 -7.72 1.03 -1.21
CA VAL A 3 -6.57 1.50 -0.37
C VAL A 3 -5.81 2.68 -1.00
N LYS A 4 -5.99 2.97 -2.29
CA LYS A 4 -5.20 3.99 -3.02
C LYS A 4 -5.79 5.39 -2.98
N THR A 5 -7.07 5.52 -2.62
CA THR A 5 -7.76 6.80 -2.44
C THR A 5 -8.03 7.10 -0.97
N ALA A 6 -7.49 6.27 -0.07
CA ALA A 6 -7.69 6.47 1.36
C ALA A 6 -6.80 7.63 1.82
N ASP A 7 -7.41 8.68 2.34
CA ASP A 7 -6.69 9.78 3.01
C ASP A 7 -5.97 9.29 4.28
N TRP A 8 -6.42 8.15 4.84
CA TRP A 8 -5.86 7.55 6.04
C TRP A 8 -6.03 6.03 6.05
N ILE A 9 -4.97 5.31 6.42
CA ILE A 9 -4.97 3.84 6.52
C ILE A 9 -4.82 3.44 7.99
N ILE A 10 -5.67 2.51 8.42
CA ILE A 10 -5.55 1.80 9.71
C ILE A 10 -5.21 0.35 9.40
N ASP A 11 -4.00 -0.08 9.76
CA ASP A 11 -3.53 -1.45 9.60
C ASP A 11 -3.77 -2.22 10.90
N ILE A 12 -4.62 -3.24 10.85
CA ILE A 12 -5.01 -4.04 12.02
C ILE A 12 -4.46 -5.45 11.82
N GLY A 13 -3.64 -5.91 12.78
CA GLY A 13 -2.92 -7.18 12.71
C GLY A 13 -2.09 -7.43 13.96
N PRO A 14 -1.19 -8.45 14.00
CA PRO A 14 -0.66 -9.22 12.87
C PRO A 14 -1.49 -10.45 12.44
N GLU A 15 -2.38 -10.97 13.29
CA GLU A 15 -3.24 -12.13 12.98
C GLU A 15 -4.73 -11.77 13.00
N GLY A 16 -5.56 -12.57 12.33
CA GLY A 16 -7.03 -12.46 12.38
C GLY A 16 -7.63 -13.46 13.38
N GLY A 17 -8.51 -13.00 14.27
CA GLY A 17 -9.09 -13.80 15.36
C GLY A 17 -8.70 -13.25 16.73
N ASP A 18 -8.60 -14.10 17.76
CA ASP A 18 -8.31 -13.70 19.15
C ASP A 18 -6.92 -13.04 19.34
N GLY A 19 -5.99 -13.21 18.39
CA GLY A 19 -4.69 -12.53 18.35
C GLY A 19 -4.68 -11.24 17.53
N GLY A 20 -5.83 -10.84 16.96
CA GLY A 20 -6.01 -9.61 16.21
C GLY A 20 -6.47 -8.43 17.07
N GLY A 21 -6.51 -7.24 16.47
CA GLY A 21 -7.05 -6.03 17.12
C GLY A 21 -6.00 -5.02 17.59
N GLN A 22 -4.72 -5.24 17.30
CA GLN A 22 -3.70 -4.20 17.48
C GLN A 22 -3.61 -3.32 16.24
N VAL A 23 -3.49 -2.01 16.47
CA VAL A 23 -3.12 -1.06 15.43
C VAL A 23 -1.63 -1.24 15.17
N VAL A 24 -1.31 -1.88 14.04
CA VAL A 24 0.08 -2.12 13.61
C VAL A 24 0.66 -0.86 12.99
N ALA A 25 -0.16 -0.12 12.24
CA ALA A 25 0.23 1.14 11.62
C ALA A 25 -1.00 2.02 11.39
N LEU A 26 -0.85 3.34 11.60
CA LEU A 26 -1.88 4.35 11.35
C LEU A 26 -1.20 5.54 10.68
N GLY A 27 -1.67 5.93 9.49
CA GLY A 27 -1.01 7.01 8.75
C GLY A 27 -1.44 7.10 7.29
N THR A 28 -0.91 8.09 6.59
CA THR A 28 -1.10 8.21 5.14
C THR A 28 -0.53 6.99 4.43
N PRO A 29 -0.93 6.70 3.18
CA PRO A 29 -0.32 5.61 2.41
C PRO A 29 1.22 5.66 2.41
N GLU A 30 1.80 6.85 2.35
CA GLU A 30 3.24 7.09 2.41
C GLU A 30 3.84 6.70 3.78
N ASP A 31 3.13 6.99 4.88
CA ASP A 31 3.55 6.60 6.23
C ASP A 31 3.50 5.09 6.42
N ILE A 32 2.45 4.44 5.91
CA ILE A 32 2.30 2.98 6.01
C ILE A 32 3.37 2.25 5.20
N ILE A 33 3.73 2.75 4.01
CA ILE A 33 4.79 2.16 3.17
C ILE A 33 6.16 2.22 3.84
N LYS A 34 6.42 3.23 4.66
CA LYS A 34 7.67 3.37 5.42
C LYS A 34 7.70 2.51 6.68
N ASN A 35 6.56 1.99 7.13
CA ASN A 35 6.48 1.15 8.31
C ASN A 35 6.79 -0.31 7.96
N GLU A 36 7.99 -0.77 8.32
CA GLU A 36 8.45 -2.15 8.08
C GLU A 36 7.64 -3.22 8.83
N ALA A 37 6.95 -2.85 9.91
CA ALA A 37 6.07 -3.75 10.64
C ALA A 37 4.70 -3.94 9.95
N SER A 38 4.37 -3.11 8.96
CA SER A 38 3.11 -3.19 8.22
C SER A 38 3.22 -4.11 7.01
N ILE A 39 2.55 -5.26 7.09
CA ILE A 39 2.38 -6.17 5.93
C ILE A 39 1.64 -5.43 4.80
N THR A 40 0.67 -4.59 5.17
CA THR A 40 -0.07 -3.73 4.24
C THR A 40 0.87 -2.73 3.53
N GLY A 41 1.84 -2.15 4.23
CA GLY A 41 2.87 -1.26 3.67
C GLY A 41 3.73 -1.93 2.61
N ALA A 42 4.21 -3.14 2.89
CA ALA A 42 5.00 -3.93 1.94
C ALA A 42 4.20 -4.26 0.65
N TYR A 43 2.92 -4.60 0.80
CA TYR A 43 2.04 -4.86 -0.33
C TYR A 43 1.74 -3.59 -1.15
N LEU A 44 1.51 -2.46 -0.48
CA LEU A 44 1.26 -1.17 -1.14
C LEU A 44 2.44 -0.70 -1.98
N LYS A 45 3.66 -0.83 -1.46
CA LYS A 45 4.89 -0.51 -2.21
C LYS A 45 4.95 -1.26 -3.54
N THR A 46 4.75 -2.58 -3.48
CA THR A 46 4.74 -3.44 -4.69
C THR A 46 3.66 -3.02 -5.68
N LEU A 47 2.47 -2.67 -5.19
CA LEU A 47 1.37 -2.20 -6.04
C LEU A 47 1.63 -0.84 -6.69
N MET A 48 2.32 0.07 -6.01
CA MET A 48 2.72 1.37 -6.54
C MET A 48 3.80 1.22 -7.60
N ASP A 49 4.82 0.40 -7.36
CA ASP A 49 5.88 0.12 -8.31
C ASP A 49 5.33 -0.45 -9.63
N ARG A 50 4.42 -1.44 -9.54
CA ARG A 50 3.72 -2.00 -10.71
C ARG A 50 2.85 -0.98 -11.45
N GLN A 51 2.31 0.02 -10.76
CA GLN A 51 1.56 1.10 -11.42
C GLN A 51 2.48 2.10 -12.11
N ALA A 52 3.58 2.49 -11.46
CA ALA A 52 4.60 3.35 -12.06
C ALA A 52 5.17 2.72 -13.33
N GLU A 53 5.44 1.42 -13.32
CA GLU A 53 5.90 0.67 -14.50
C GLU A 53 4.85 0.65 -15.62
N ARG A 54 3.59 0.34 -15.29
CA ARG A 54 2.49 0.38 -16.27
C ARG A 54 2.30 1.76 -16.90
N LYS A 55 2.39 2.82 -16.09
CA LYS A 55 2.29 4.22 -16.55
C LYS A 55 3.48 4.64 -17.43
N ARG A 56 4.69 4.11 -17.16
CA ARG A 56 5.85 4.30 -18.04
C ARG A 56 5.66 3.59 -19.38
N LYS A 57 5.19 2.33 -19.37
CA LYS A 57 4.93 1.57 -20.61
C LYS A 57 3.83 2.21 -21.46
N SER A 58 2.73 2.67 -20.86
CA SER A 58 1.64 3.32 -21.60
C SER A 58 2.08 4.64 -22.25
N ARG A 59 2.96 5.41 -21.60
CA ARG A 59 3.52 6.66 -22.15
C ARG A 59 4.59 6.42 -23.21
N GLY A 60 5.29 5.28 -23.16
CA GLY A 60 6.25 4.87 -24.20
C GLY A 60 5.58 4.37 -25.48
N ILE A 61 4.36 3.84 -25.40
CA ILE A 61 3.62 3.31 -26.55
C ILE A 61 2.88 4.42 -27.32
N SER A 62 2.52 5.54 -26.67
CA SER A 62 1.81 6.66 -27.33
C SER A 62 2.70 7.58 -28.16
N GLY A 63 4.00 7.26 -28.31
CA GLY A 63 4.99 8.10 -29.00
C GLY A 63 5.71 7.41 -30.16
N SER A 64 5.15 6.32 -30.71
CA SER A 64 5.68 5.61 -31.88
C SER A 64 4.69 5.66 -33.04
#